data_AF-A0A3E2XQS2-F1
#
_entry.id   AF-A0A3E2XQS2-F1
#
_cell.length_a   1.000
_cell.length_b   1.000
_cell.length_c   1.000
_cell.angle_alpha   90.00
_cell.angle_beta   90.00
_cell.angle_gamma   90.00
#
_symmetry.space_group_name_H-M   'P 1'
#
loop_
_entity.id
_entity.type
_entity.pdbx_description
1 polymer ?
#
loop_
_entity_poly.entity_id
_entity_poly.type
_entity_poly.pdbx_seq_one_letter_code
_entity_poly.pdbx_strand_id
1 'polypeptide(L)'
;MTIGERIKKIRVFRKMTMDELGGALGFEGKNMSVRISQYETGARIPGEDMILKLADALHCNYKAISDYSLGAAEDIIETLFWLEESATSLPARGKGTRFPEYTAPGNLIHLTAMTPAKSSEAARPTYNEDDYDSTGSPVALTFEYGLVNDFLSEWCEMKTKLNNGEISPNEYFEWKITWPQA
;
A
#
# COMPACT_ATOMS: atom_id res chain seq x y z
N MET A 1 5.87 3.87 5.90
CA MET A 1 4.72 4.14 6.81
C MET A 1 4.71 3.14 7.95
N THR A 2 4.42 3.61 9.17
CA THR A 2 4.21 2.79 10.38
C THR A 2 2.85 2.08 10.35
N ILE A 3 2.66 1.05 11.16
CA ILE A 3 1.37 0.34 11.30
C ILE A 3 0.21 1.32 11.61
N GLY A 4 0.44 2.26 12.53
CA GLY A 4 -0.58 3.26 12.90
C GLY A 4 -1.00 4.15 11.73
N GLU A 5 -0.05 4.56 10.90
CA GLU A 5 -0.34 5.35 9.69
C GLU A 5 -1.11 4.54 8.64
N ARG A 6 -0.81 3.24 8.50
CA ARG A 6 -1.54 2.33 7.60
C ARG A 6 -2.99 2.14 8.04
N ILE A 7 -3.20 1.84 9.33
CA ILE A 7 -4.54 1.73 9.94
C ILE A 7 -5.35 3.01 9.68
N LYS A 8 -4.74 4.18 9.94
CA LYS A 8 -5.39 5.47 9.71
C LYS A 8 -5.76 5.68 8.26
N LYS A 9 -4.84 5.39 7.33
CA LYS A 9 -5.05 5.57 5.89
C LYS A 9 -6.21 4.70 5.39
N ILE A 10 -6.25 3.43 5.79
CA ILE A 10 -7.34 2.51 5.45
C ILE A 10 -8.66 2.96 6.10
N ARG A 11 -8.66 3.31 7.39
CA ARG A 11 -9.88 3.79 8.06
C ARG A 11 -10.48 5.02 7.36
N VAL A 12 -9.63 5.98 6.98
CA VAL A 12 -10.07 7.18 6.26
C VAL A 12 -10.62 6.83 4.89
N PHE A 13 -9.98 5.90 4.17
CA PHE A 13 -10.46 5.38 2.89
C PHE A 13 -11.82 4.69 3.02
N ARG A 14 -12.04 3.92 4.10
CA ARG A 14 -13.34 3.32 4.47
C ARG A 14 -14.39 4.34 4.91
N LYS A 15 -14.04 5.63 4.98
CA LYS A 15 -14.91 6.71 5.47
C LYS A 15 -15.43 6.45 6.89
N MET A 16 -14.64 5.74 7.71
CA MET A 16 -14.97 5.39 9.09
C MET A 16 -14.36 6.39 10.07
N THR A 17 -15.11 6.77 11.10
CA THR A 17 -14.62 7.58 12.21
C THR A 17 -13.88 6.70 13.22
N MET A 18 -13.09 7.32 14.12
CA MET A 18 -12.44 6.56 15.18
C MET A 18 -13.46 5.90 16.12
N ASP A 19 -14.61 6.55 16.37
CA ASP A 19 -15.67 5.97 17.19
C ASP A 19 -16.36 4.79 16.49
N GLU A 20 -16.64 4.89 15.18
CA GLU A 20 -17.23 3.79 14.40
C GLU A 20 -16.31 2.57 14.35
N LEU A 21 -15.01 2.77 14.08
CA LEU A 21 -14.05 1.66 14.12
C LEU A 21 -13.91 1.10 15.54
N GLY A 22 -13.84 1.96 16.55
CA GLY A 22 -13.78 1.51 17.95
C GLY A 22 -15.00 0.71 18.36
N GLY A 23 -16.19 1.10 17.92
CA GLY A 23 -17.45 0.37 18.12
C GLY A 23 -17.47 -0.97 17.39
N ALA A 24 -16.98 -1.03 16.15
CA ALA A 24 -16.84 -2.28 15.40
C ALA A 24 -15.90 -3.28 16.10
N LEU A 25 -14.89 -2.78 16.83
CA LEU A 25 -14.00 -3.61 17.66
C LEU A 25 -14.58 -3.97 19.04
N GLY A 26 -15.80 -3.55 19.35
CA GLY A 26 -16.48 -3.81 20.62
C GLY A 26 -15.99 -2.95 21.79
N PHE A 27 -15.39 -1.78 21.53
CA PHE A 27 -15.10 -0.81 22.59
C PHE A 27 -16.33 0.02 22.91
N GLU A 28 -16.41 0.54 24.14
CA GLU A 28 -17.57 1.27 24.62
C GLU A 28 -17.23 2.67 25.13
N GLY A 29 -18.20 3.58 25.04
CA GLY A 29 -18.09 4.97 25.50
C GLY A 29 -16.88 5.69 24.92
N LYS A 30 -16.19 6.47 25.76
CA LYS A 30 -15.03 7.27 25.36
C LYS A 30 -13.83 6.44 24.89
N ASN A 31 -13.81 5.14 25.16
CA ASN A 31 -12.68 4.28 24.78
C ASN A 31 -12.69 3.91 23.30
N MET A 32 -13.82 4.07 22.59
CA MET A 32 -13.91 3.81 21.15
C MET A 32 -12.89 4.62 20.37
N SER A 33 -13.02 5.94 20.35
CA SER A 33 -12.07 6.82 19.66
C SER A 33 -10.68 6.87 20.31
N VAL A 34 -10.58 6.80 21.64
CA VAL A 34 -9.28 6.88 22.34
C VAL A 34 -8.37 5.71 21.96
N ARG A 35 -8.87 4.47 21.92
CA ARG A 35 -8.05 3.31 21.55
C ARG A 35 -7.61 3.36 20.10
N ILE A 36 -8.50 3.74 19.18
CA ILE A 36 -8.13 3.90 17.77
C ILE A 36 -7.08 4.98 17.60
N SER A 37 -7.23 6.12 18.28
CA SER A 37 -6.22 7.20 18.27
C SER A 37 -4.85 6.72 18.77
N GLN A 38 -4.80 5.90 19.83
CA GLN A 38 -3.55 5.32 20.32
C GLN A 38 -2.88 4.41 19.29
N TYR A 39 -3.65 3.61 18.55
CA TYR A 39 -3.10 2.78 17.47
C TYR A 39 -2.60 3.65 16.31
N GLU A 40 -3.40 4.61 15.84
CA GLU A 40 -3.05 5.46 14.69
C GLU A 40 -1.87 6.40 14.92
N THR A 41 -1.65 6.79 16.17
CA THR A 41 -0.51 7.64 16.56
C THR A 41 0.74 6.83 16.91
N GLY A 42 0.65 5.50 16.94
CA GLY A 42 1.73 4.64 17.39
C GLY A 42 1.97 4.68 18.91
N ALA A 43 1.14 5.39 19.68
CA ALA A 43 1.21 5.39 21.15
C ALA A 43 0.95 4.00 21.75
N ARG A 44 0.28 3.13 20.98
CA ARG A 44 0.12 1.71 21.30
C ARG A 44 0.25 0.88 20.03
N ILE A 45 0.99 -0.22 20.11
CA ILE A 45 1.06 -1.20 19.03
C ILE A 45 -0.03 -2.27 19.27
N PRO A 46 -0.91 -2.55 18.29
CA PRO A 46 -1.87 -3.64 18.38
C PRO A 46 -1.15 -4.99 18.35
N GLY A 47 -1.54 -5.93 19.24
CA GLY A 47 -1.09 -7.32 19.16
C GLY A 47 -1.79 -8.08 18.03
N GLU A 48 -1.34 -9.31 17.74
CA GLU A 48 -1.81 -10.12 16.61
C GLU A 48 -3.34 -10.30 16.59
N ASP A 49 -3.96 -10.69 17.73
CA ASP A 49 -5.43 -10.82 17.82
C ASP A 49 -6.17 -9.52 17.49
N MET A 50 -5.58 -8.38 17.83
CA MET A 50 -6.17 -7.07 17.53
C MET A 50 -5.95 -6.68 16.07
N ILE A 51 -4.82 -7.05 15.46
CA ILE A 51 -4.57 -6.89 14.03
C ILE A 51 -5.64 -7.63 13.22
N LEU A 52 -5.98 -8.87 13.58
CA LEU A 52 -7.02 -9.63 12.89
C LEU A 52 -8.40 -8.96 13.01
N LYS A 53 -8.77 -8.47 14.20
CA LYS A 53 -10.03 -7.73 14.41
C LYS A 53 -10.06 -6.40 13.65
N LEU A 54 -8.94 -5.69 13.61
CA LEU A 54 -8.80 -4.46 12.83
C LEU A 54 -8.94 -4.74 11.34
N ALA A 55 -8.31 -5.81 10.84
CA ALA A 55 -8.38 -6.19 9.45
C ALA A 55 -9.80 -6.53 9.02
N ASP A 56 -10.52 -7.30 9.83
CA ASP A 56 -11.94 -7.61 9.61
C ASP A 56 -12.82 -6.35 9.61
N ALA A 57 -12.68 -5.50 10.64
CA ALA A 57 -13.45 -4.26 10.75
C ALA A 57 -13.12 -3.22 9.65
N LEU A 58 -11.89 -3.25 9.12
CA LEU A 58 -11.44 -2.39 8.02
C LEU A 58 -11.63 -3.03 6.65
N HIS A 59 -12.13 -4.27 6.59
CA HIS A 59 -12.26 -5.07 5.36
C HIS A 59 -10.96 -5.07 4.54
N CYS A 60 -9.83 -5.35 5.18
CA CYS A 60 -8.54 -5.44 4.51
C CYS A 60 -7.85 -6.77 4.86
N ASN A 61 -6.86 -7.16 4.08
CA ASN A 61 -5.98 -8.25 4.46
C ASN A 61 -5.18 -7.83 5.70
N TYR A 62 -4.97 -8.75 6.65
CA TYR A 62 -4.22 -8.44 7.86
C TYR A 62 -2.77 -8.04 7.56
N LYS A 63 -2.20 -8.52 6.44
CA LYS A 63 -0.88 -8.13 5.94
C LYS A 63 -0.77 -6.64 5.63
N ALA A 64 -1.86 -5.99 5.22
CA ALA A 64 -1.86 -4.54 4.98
C ALA A 64 -1.57 -3.71 6.25
N ILE A 65 -1.80 -4.28 7.44
CA ILE A 65 -1.62 -3.59 8.73
C ILE A 65 -0.77 -4.36 9.75
N SER A 66 -0.13 -5.46 9.35
CA SER A 66 0.77 -6.22 10.23
C SER A 66 2.18 -5.64 10.23
N ASP A 67 2.97 -6.05 11.21
CA ASP A 67 4.41 -5.90 11.14
C ASP A 67 4.98 -6.93 10.14
N TYR A 68 6.04 -6.56 9.41
CA TYR A 68 6.67 -7.44 8.43
C TYR A 68 7.97 -7.99 8.98
N SER A 69 8.09 -9.31 9.03
CA SER A 69 9.32 -9.97 9.43
C SER A 69 10.16 -10.44 8.24
N LEU A 70 10.03 -9.83 7.04
CA LEU A 70 10.71 -10.21 5.77
C LEU A 70 10.89 -11.73 5.57
N GLY A 71 9.94 -12.52 6.09
CA GLY A 71 10.05 -13.97 6.20
C GLY A 71 9.32 -14.68 5.08
N ALA A 72 8.43 -13.94 4.40
CA ALA A 72 7.62 -14.39 3.29
C ALA A 72 7.77 -13.44 2.09
N ALA A 73 7.54 -13.95 0.88
CA ALA A 73 7.64 -13.16 -0.36
C ALA A 73 6.67 -11.97 -0.37
N GLU A 74 5.51 -12.15 0.26
CA GLU A 74 4.44 -11.16 0.39
C GLU A 74 4.88 -9.93 1.18
N ASP A 75 5.78 -10.10 2.16
CA ASP A 75 6.28 -9.00 2.98
C ASP A 75 7.03 -7.96 2.13
N ILE A 76 7.67 -8.40 1.04
CA ILE A 76 8.37 -7.52 0.10
C ILE A 76 7.35 -6.64 -0.64
N ILE A 77 6.28 -7.24 -1.16
CA ILE A 77 5.27 -6.54 -1.97
C ILE A 77 4.49 -5.56 -1.11
N GLU A 78 4.07 -5.98 0.08
CA GLU A 78 3.44 -5.10 1.06
C GLU A 78 4.35 -3.92 1.43
N THR A 79 5.65 -4.16 1.63
CA THR A 79 6.61 -3.08 1.88
C THR A 79 6.66 -2.10 0.71
N LEU A 80 6.67 -2.59 -0.53
CA LEU A 80 6.68 -1.75 -1.73
C LEU A 80 5.36 -0.97 -1.92
N PHE A 81 4.20 -1.58 -1.63
CA PHE A 81 2.91 -0.90 -1.63
C PHE A 81 2.94 0.29 -0.67
N TRP A 82 3.38 0.09 0.57
CA TRP A 82 3.42 1.16 1.57
C TRP A 82 4.51 2.18 1.32
N LEU A 83 5.60 1.81 0.63
CA LEU A 83 6.60 2.75 0.16
C LEU A 83 5.99 3.70 -0.88
N GLU A 84 5.28 3.17 -1.87
CA GLU A 84 4.58 3.97 -2.87
C GLU A 84 3.49 4.86 -2.24
N GLU A 85 2.67 4.31 -1.34
CA GLU A 85 1.60 5.06 -0.66
C GLU A 85 2.13 6.17 0.25
N SER A 86 3.41 6.11 0.65
CA SER A 86 4.05 7.14 1.49
C SER A 86 4.45 8.40 0.73
N ALA A 87 4.66 8.30 -0.59
CA ALA A 87 4.94 9.46 -1.44
C ALA A 87 3.71 10.36 -1.62
N THR A 88 2.51 9.84 -1.32
CA THR A 88 1.28 10.63 -1.31
C THR A 88 1.06 11.18 0.07
N SER A 89 1.28 12.48 0.25
CA SER A 89 0.79 13.13 1.44
C SER A 89 -0.75 13.01 1.48
N LEU A 90 -1.29 12.46 2.56
CA LEU A 90 -2.69 12.74 2.92
C LEU A 90 -2.83 14.27 2.89
N PRO A 91 -3.85 14.84 2.23
CA PRO A 91 -3.92 16.28 2.00
C PRO A 91 -3.66 17.01 3.31
N ALA A 92 -2.61 17.83 3.30
CA ALA A 92 -2.20 18.62 4.45
C ALA A 92 -3.43 19.41 4.93
N ARG A 93 -3.83 19.12 6.16
CA ARG A 93 -4.90 19.75 6.95
C ARG A 93 -5.32 21.12 6.38
N GLY A 94 -6.29 21.12 5.46
CA GLY A 94 -6.65 22.31 4.69
C GLY A 94 -7.91 22.09 3.84
N LYS A 95 -9.02 22.70 4.28
CA LYS A 95 -10.36 22.76 3.66
C LYS A 95 -11.15 21.45 3.53
N GLY A 96 -11.71 21.02 4.67
CA GLY A 96 -13.17 20.84 4.75
C GLY A 96 -13.78 19.45 4.58
N THR A 97 -13.06 18.42 4.15
CA THR A 97 -13.63 17.06 4.02
C THR A 97 -13.10 16.12 5.11
N ARG A 98 -14.01 15.57 5.92
CA ARG A 98 -13.69 14.60 6.98
C ARG A 98 -13.02 13.34 6.43
N PHE A 99 -13.41 12.96 5.22
CA PHE A 99 -12.86 11.86 4.43
C PHE A 99 -12.60 12.38 3.02
N PRO A 100 -11.35 12.72 2.67
CA PRO A 100 -11.01 13.08 1.30
C PRO A 100 -11.18 11.86 0.39
N GLU A 101 -11.51 12.10 -0.88
CA GLU A 101 -11.40 11.04 -1.90
C GLU A 101 -9.94 10.62 -2.03
N TYR A 102 -9.73 9.33 -2.28
CA TYR A 102 -8.38 8.81 -2.46
C TYR A 102 -7.85 9.21 -3.84
N THR A 103 -6.61 9.66 -3.84
CA THR A 103 -5.83 9.90 -5.05
C THR A 103 -4.72 8.87 -5.06
N ALA A 104 -4.58 8.16 -6.18
CA ALA A 104 -3.51 7.19 -6.34
C ALA A 104 -2.15 7.88 -6.15
N PRO A 105 -1.19 7.20 -5.51
CA PRO A 105 0.17 7.69 -5.47
C PRO A 105 0.70 7.91 -6.88
N GLY A 106 1.52 8.95 -7.02
CA GLY A 106 2.31 9.12 -8.23
C GLY A 106 3.22 7.90 -8.44
N ASN A 107 3.87 7.84 -9.60
CA ASN A 107 4.74 6.73 -9.96
C ASN A 107 6.09 6.81 -9.21
N LEU A 108 6.10 6.56 -7.90
CA LEU A 108 7.36 6.43 -7.16
C LEU A 108 8.16 5.21 -7.63
N ILE A 109 7.45 4.13 -7.94
CA ILE A 109 8.03 2.86 -8.37
C ILE A 109 7.54 2.60 -9.79
N HIS A 110 8.44 2.47 -10.76
CA HIS A 110 8.09 2.11 -12.12
C HIS A 110 8.26 0.61 -12.31
N LEU A 111 7.21 -0.07 -12.76
CA LEU A 111 7.24 -1.48 -13.10
C LEU A 111 7.11 -1.62 -14.61
N THR A 112 8.01 -2.41 -15.19
CA THR A 112 8.01 -2.69 -16.63
C THR A 112 8.18 -4.20 -16.81
N ALA A 113 7.19 -4.83 -17.45
CA ALA A 113 7.30 -6.23 -17.83
C ALA A 113 8.46 -6.42 -18.82
N MET A 114 9.38 -7.32 -18.51
CA MET A 114 10.54 -7.62 -19.36
C MET A 114 10.21 -8.75 -20.34
N THR A 115 10.66 -8.64 -21.58
CA THR A 115 10.59 -9.72 -22.58
C THR A 115 11.95 -10.36 -22.79
N PRO A 116 12.05 -11.69 -22.99
CA PRO A 116 13.32 -12.35 -23.25
C PRO A 116 14.03 -11.78 -24.49
N ALA A 117 15.31 -11.43 -24.34
CA ALA A 117 16.18 -11.11 -25.46
C ALA A 117 16.74 -12.40 -26.07
N LYS A 118 16.74 -12.51 -27.41
CA LYS A 118 17.25 -13.70 -28.12
C LYS A 118 18.78 -13.79 -28.13
N SER A 119 19.48 -12.68 -27.91
CA SER A 119 20.94 -12.61 -27.81
C SER A 119 21.36 -11.57 -26.78
N SER A 120 22.59 -11.69 -26.28
CA SER A 120 23.17 -10.75 -25.32
C SER A 120 23.28 -9.33 -25.87
N GLU A 121 23.49 -9.17 -27.18
CA GLU A 121 23.59 -7.86 -27.84
C GLU A 121 22.23 -7.15 -27.94
N ALA A 122 21.13 -7.92 -27.89
CA ALA A 122 19.76 -7.42 -27.87
C ALA A 122 19.28 -7.09 -26.44
N ALA A 123 19.92 -7.66 -25.41
CA ALA A 123 19.66 -7.33 -24.02
C ALA A 123 20.28 -5.97 -23.69
N ARG A 124 19.49 -4.89 -23.80
CA ARG A 124 19.93 -3.55 -23.44
C ARG A 124 19.27 -3.11 -22.14
N PRO A 125 20.02 -2.89 -21.04
CA PRO A 125 19.49 -2.22 -19.87
C PRO A 125 19.32 -0.74 -20.23
N THR A 126 18.11 -0.37 -20.63
CA THR A 126 17.75 0.99 -21.03
C THR A 126 16.51 1.44 -20.26
N TYR A 127 16.44 2.71 -19.92
CA TYR A 127 15.30 3.34 -19.28
C TYR A 127 14.78 4.47 -20.20
N ASN A 128 13.48 4.75 -20.16
CA ASN A 128 12.79 5.65 -21.09
C ASN A 128 12.49 7.03 -20.48
N GLU A 129 13.23 7.43 -19.44
CA GLU A 129 12.99 8.69 -18.74
C GLU A 129 14.22 9.59 -18.81
N ASP A 130 14.11 10.65 -19.61
CA ASP A 130 15.15 11.66 -19.81
C ASP A 130 15.27 12.64 -18.62
N ASP A 131 14.28 12.67 -17.73
CA ASP A 131 14.10 13.70 -16.68
C ASP A 131 14.27 13.14 -15.25
N TYR A 132 15.19 12.19 -15.09
CA TYR A 132 15.50 11.61 -13.78
C TYR A 132 16.39 12.58 -12.97
N ASP A 133 15.81 13.27 -11.97
CA ASP A 133 16.47 14.28 -11.10
C ASP A 133 17.55 13.69 -10.16
N SER A 134 17.90 12.42 -10.32
CA SER A 134 18.97 11.79 -9.53
C SER A 134 20.33 11.99 -10.20
N THR A 135 21.40 12.04 -9.39
CA THR A 135 22.78 12.29 -9.85
C THR A 135 23.37 11.17 -10.74
N GLY A 136 22.61 10.11 -11.06
CA GLY A 136 23.01 9.04 -11.98
C GLY A 136 21.84 8.27 -12.61
N SER A 137 22.16 7.41 -13.57
CA SER A 137 21.18 6.51 -14.20
C SER A 137 20.59 5.53 -13.18
N PRO A 138 19.28 5.22 -13.25
CA PRO A 138 18.65 4.25 -12.36
C PRO A 138 19.22 2.85 -12.56
N VAL A 139 19.11 2.03 -11.50
CA VAL A 139 19.48 0.61 -11.53
C VAL A 139 18.21 -0.24 -11.48
N ALA A 140 18.09 -1.19 -12.41
CA ALA A 140 17.00 -2.16 -12.38
C ALA A 140 17.22 -3.18 -11.27
N LEU A 141 16.18 -3.43 -10.47
CA LEU A 141 16.16 -4.51 -9.49
C LEU A 141 15.48 -5.74 -10.11
N THR A 142 16.16 -6.87 -10.09
CA THR A 142 15.60 -8.16 -10.53
C THR A 142 15.70 -9.16 -9.38
N PHE A 143 14.68 -10.00 -9.24
CA PHE A 143 14.62 -11.03 -8.21
C PHE A 143 14.73 -12.41 -8.88
N GLU A 144 15.77 -13.17 -8.55
CA GLU A 144 15.84 -14.60 -8.89
C GLU A 144 14.99 -15.45 -7.92
N TYR A 145 13.77 -14.98 -7.66
CA TYR A 145 12.82 -15.64 -6.78
C TYR A 145 11.43 -15.56 -7.41
N GLY A 146 10.98 -16.70 -7.96
CA GLY A 146 9.81 -16.77 -8.84
C GLY A 146 8.55 -16.12 -8.24
N LEU A 147 8.26 -16.37 -6.96
CA LEU A 147 7.09 -15.81 -6.29
C LEU A 147 7.08 -14.28 -6.27
N VAL A 148 8.22 -13.65 -5.97
CA VAL A 148 8.31 -12.18 -5.98
C VAL A 148 8.12 -11.65 -7.39
N ASN A 149 8.67 -12.33 -8.40
CA ASN A 149 8.49 -11.93 -9.80
C ASN A 149 7.02 -12.03 -10.23
N ASP A 150 6.30 -13.08 -9.81
CA ASP A 150 4.88 -13.25 -10.10
C ASP A 150 4.04 -12.13 -9.46
N PHE A 151 4.34 -11.78 -8.21
CA PHE A 151 3.66 -10.67 -7.53
C PHE A 151 3.98 -9.30 -8.14
N LEU A 152 5.22 -9.05 -8.54
CA LEU A 152 5.61 -7.84 -9.26
C LEU A 152 4.91 -7.74 -10.62
N SER A 153 4.70 -8.88 -11.29
CA SER A 153 3.96 -8.95 -12.55
C SER A 153 2.48 -8.60 -12.34
N GLU A 154 1.82 -9.17 -11.32
CA GLU A 154 0.45 -8.81 -10.93
C GLU A 154 0.33 -7.30 -10.64
N TRP A 155 1.28 -6.75 -9.89
CA TRP A 155 1.29 -5.33 -9.58
C TRP A 155 1.51 -4.46 -10.83
N CYS A 156 2.38 -4.88 -11.75
CA CYS A 156 2.61 -4.21 -13.03
C CYS A 156 1.33 -4.16 -13.88
N GLU A 157 0.54 -5.23 -13.89
CA GLU A 157 -0.75 -5.26 -14.57
C GLU A 157 -1.74 -4.28 -13.96
N MET A 158 -1.86 -4.25 -12.63
CA MET A 158 -2.77 -3.32 -11.93
C MET A 158 -2.39 -1.85 -12.16
N LYS A 159 -1.09 -1.54 -12.20
CA LYS A 159 -0.62 -0.20 -12.60
C LYS A 159 -0.96 0.15 -14.03
N THR A 160 -0.84 -0.80 -14.94
CA THR A 160 -1.19 -0.61 -16.35
C THR A 160 -2.68 -0.31 -16.49
N LYS A 161 -3.54 -1.09 -15.82
CA LYS A 161 -4.99 -0.84 -15.77
C LYS A 161 -5.32 0.55 -15.22
N LEU A 162 -4.64 0.98 -14.14
CA LEU A 162 -4.82 2.32 -13.58
C LEU A 162 -4.41 3.41 -14.58
N ASN A 163 -3.24 3.28 -15.22
CA ASN A 163 -2.73 4.24 -16.19
C ASN A 163 -3.60 4.35 -17.45
N ASN A 164 -4.21 3.23 -17.87
CA ASN A 164 -5.15 3.19 -18.99
C ASN A 164 -6.56 3.68 -18.63
N GLY A 165 -6.83 3.95 -17.34
CA GLY A 165 -8.16 4.32 -16.84
C GLY A 165 -9.17 3.16 -16.81
N GLU A 166 -8.69 1.91 -16.85
CA GLU A 166 -9.52 0.69 -16.76
C GLU A 166 -10.00 0.44 -15.32
N ILE A 167 -9.26 0.93 -14.33
CA ILE A 167 -9.64 0.94 -12.92
C ILE A 167 -9.46 2.35 -12.35
N SER A 168 -10.30 2.70 -11.39
CA SER A 168 -10.19 3.93 -10.62
C SER A 168 -9.07 3.86 -9.56
N PRO A 169 -8.57 5.01 -9.07
CA PRO A 169 -7.70 5.05 -7.90
C PRO A 169 -8.24 4.27 -6.70
N ASN A 170 -9.56 4.36 -6.45
CA ASN A 170 -10.20 3.66 -5.35
C ASN A 170 -10.12 2.14 -5.52
N GLU A 171 -10.39 1.61 -6.73
CA GLU A 171 -10.27 0.17 -7.03
C GLU A 171 -8.83 -0.31 -6.93
N TYR A 172 -7.86 0.51 -7.33
CA TYR A 172 -6.43 0.19 -7.18
C TYR A 172 -6.01 0.11 -5.71
N PHE A 173 -6.43 1.06 -4.88
CA PHE A 173 -6.13 1.01 -3.44
C PHE A 173 -6.87 -0.13 -2.74
N GLU A 174 -8.13 -0.39 -3.12
CA GLU A 174 -8.91 -1.54 -2.66
C GLU A 174 -8.17 -2.84 -2.89
N TRP A 175 -7.67 -3.05 -4.11
CA TRP A 175 -6.90 -4.24 -4.46
C TRP A 175 -5.64 -4.35 -3.60
N LYS A 176 -4.86 -3.26 -3.42
CA LYS A 176 -3.65 -3.28 -2.58
C LYS A 176 -3.93 -3.72 -1.14
N ILE A 177 -4.96 -3.14 -0.51
CA ILE A 177 -5.24 -3.40 0.92
C ILE A 177 -5.93 -4.74 1.16
N THR A 178 -6.44 -5.40 0.11
CA THR A 178 -7.02 -6.75 0.18
C THR A 178 -6.08 -7.82 -0.37
N TRP A 179 -4.91 -7.44 -0.89
CA TRP A 179 -3.88 -8.34 -1.37
C TRP A 179 -3.15 -9.07 -0.21
N PRO A 180 -2.67 -10.30 -0.41
CA PRO A 180 -3.04 -11.20 -1.50
C PRO A 180 -4.51 -11.60 -1.39
N GLN A 181 -5.17 -11.74 -2.55
CA GLN A 181 -6.55 -12.22 -2.59
C GLN A 181 -6.57 -13.68 -2.12
N ALA A 182 -7.43 -13.98 -1.13
CA ALA A 182 -7.57 -15.32 -0.55
C ALA A 182 -8.30 -16.32 -1.47
#